data_AF-A0A7S2K6F8-F1
#
_entry.id   AF-A0A7S2K6F8-F1
#
_cell.length_a   1.000
_cell.length_b   1.000
_cell.length_c   1.000
_cell.angle_alpha   90.00
_cell.angle_beta   90.00
_cell.angle_gamma   90.00
#
_symmetry.space_group_name_H-M   'P 1'
#
loop_
_entity.id
_entity.type
_entity.pdbx_description
1 polymer ?
#
loop_
_entity_poly.entity_id
_entity_poly.type
_entity_poly.pdbx_seq_one_letter_code
_entity_poly.pdbx_strand_id
1 'polypeptide(L)'
;SGEELRCHRVVLATGSAVFGRMLQGYFKEGAAARVIISDITKEQLRHFVRYLYFGELDDEADVSKMLQMADKYDVPELVALCGKRMVASMTPGNVKDVLRALRKRGASVALDEFTEIAKRRIHASPALFDAVTDVE
;
A
#
# COMPACT_ATOMS: atom_id res chain seq x y z
N SER A 1 14.94 18.07 3.58
CA SER A 1 15.14 18.34 2.15
C SER A 1 13.97 17.73 1.39
N GLY A 2 13.25 18.54 0.60
CA GLY A 2 12.11 18.10 -0.20
C GLY A 2 12.61 17.55 -1.53
N GLU A 3 12.58 16.23 -1.69
CA GLU A 3 12.89 15.60 -2.97
C GLU A 3 11.65 15.58 -3.86
N GLU A 4 11.81 15.92 -5.14
CA GLU A 4 10.71 15.96 -6.10
C GLU A 4 10.76 14.78 -7.07
N LEU A 5 9.58 14.28 -7.45
CA LEU A 5 9.38 13.31 -8.52
C LEU A 5 8.39 13.89 -9.54
N ARG A 6 8.86 14.17 -10.76
CA ARG A 6 7.99 14.62 -11.86
C ARG A 6 7.28 13.44 -12.48
N CYS A 7 5.99 13.60 -12.75
CA CYS A 7 5.13 12.57 -13.34
C CYS A 7 3.91 13.21 -14.04
N HIS A 8 3.22 12.43 -14.87
CA HIS A 8 2.06 12.85 -15.63
C HIS A 8 0.79 12.74 -14.79
N ARG A 9 0.09 13.87 -14.65
CA ARG A 9 -1.21 13.96 -13.97
C ARG A 9 -2.21 12.93 -14.49
N VAL A 10 -2.28 12.75 -15.82
CA VAL A 10 -3.23 11.83 -16.45
C VAL A 10 -3.00 10.38 -16.02
N VAL A 11 -1.74 9.96 -15.87
CA VAL A 11 -1.39 8.61 -15.44
C VAL A 11 -1.79 8.39 -13.98
N LEU A 12 -1.44 9.32 -13.09
CA LEU A 12 -1.84 9.24 -11.68
C LEU A 12 -3.35 9.21 -11.52
N ALA A 13 -4.08 10.08 -12.24
CA ALA A 13 -5.54 10.16 -12.17
C ALA A 13 -6.23 8.91 -12.72
N THR A 14 -5.63 8.24 -13.71
CA THR A 14 -6.17 6.99 -14.27
C THR A 14 -5.94 5.82 -13.34
N GLY A 15 -4.74 5.71 -12.75
CA GLY A 15 -4.38 4.59 -11.88
C GLY A 15 -4.84 4.71 -10.43
N SER A 16 -5.36 5.87 -10.01
CA SER A 16 -5.80 6.12 -8.62
C SER A 16 -6.97 7.09 -8.60
N ALA A 17 -8.10 6.64 -8.07
CA ALA A 17 -9.27 7.50 -7.90
C ALA A 17 -9.01 8.65 -6.92
N VAL A 18 -8.15 8.43 -5.93
CA VAL A 18 -7.72 9.48 -4.97
C VAL A 18 -6.91 10.56 -5.68
N PHE A 19 -5.90 10.19 -6.48
CA PHE A 19 -5.17 11.19 -7.27
C PHE A 19 -6.06 11.86 -8.32
N GLY A 20 -6.99 11.13 -8.92
CA GLY A 20 -7.97 11.67 -9.85
C GLY A 20 -8.79 12.80 -9.22
N ARG A 21 -9.29 12.61 -7.99
CA ARG A 21 -9.98 13.66 -7.24
C ARG A 21 -9.04 14.79 -6.79
N MET A 22 -7.88 14.44 -6.24
CA MET A 22 -6.91 15.40 -5.68
C MET A 22 -6.35 16.36 -6.74
N LEU A 23 -6.15 15.88 -7.97
CA LEU A 23 -5.57 16.66 -9.06
C LEU A 23 -6.63 17.33 -9.96
N GLN A 24 -7.91 17.23 -9.63
CA GLN A 24 -8.94 18.09 -10.21
C GLN A 24 -8.74 19.53 -9.72
N GLY A 25 -8.85 20.49 -10.65
CA GLY A 25 -8.43 21.90 -10.47
C GLY A 25 -9.16 22.71 -9.38
N TYR A 26 -10.08 22.09 -8.63
CA TYR A 26 -10.77 22.69 -7.49
C TYR A 26 -9.96 22.61 -6.18
N PHE A 27 -8.97 21.72 -6.10
CA PHE A 27 -8.12 21.56 -4.92
C PHE A 27 -6.76 22.27 -5.09
N LYS A 28 -6.09 22.58 -3.96
CA LYS A 28 -4.79 23.28 -3.96
C LYS A 28 -3.75 22.53 -4.80
N GLU A 29 -3.76 21.20 -4.70
CA GLU A 29 -2.87 20.29 -5.41
C GLU A 29 -3.10 20.33 -6.92
N GLY A 30 -4.37 20.40 -7.35
CA GLY A 30 -4.75 20.57 -8.76
C GLY A 30 -4.33 21.92 -9.33
N ALA A 31 -4.49 23.00 -8.56
CA ALA A 31 -4.08 24.36 -8.97
C ALA A 31 -2.55 24.54 -8.99
N ALA A 32 -1.84 23.96 -8.02
CA ALA A 32 -0.38 24.04 -7.92
C ALA A 32 0.36 22.97 -8.76
N ALA A 33 -0.37 21.98 -9.29
CA ALA A 33 0.16 20.77 -9.93
C ALA A 33 1.23 20.06 -9.07
N ARG A 34 1.04 20.04 -7.75
CA ARG A 34 1.99 19.48 -6.76
C ARG A 34 1.23 18.75 -5.66
N VAL A 35 1.70 17.55 -5.32
CA VAL A 35 1.21 16.74 -4.19
C VAL A 35 2.35 16.54 -3.20
N ILE A 36 2.10 16.81 -1.92
CA ILE A 36 3.08 16.57 -0.86
C ILE A 36 2.80 15.21 -0.23
N ILE A 37 3.80 14.33 -0.26
CA ILE A 37 3.73 13.00 0.34
C ILE A 37 4.87 12.91 1.36
N SER A 38 4.52 12.68 2.63
CA SER A 38 5.46 12.75 3.76
C SER A 38 5.73 11.41 4.45
N ASP A 39 5.01 10.36 4.10
CA ASP A 39 5.00 9.07 4.79
C ASP A 39 5.88 7.98 4.15
N ILE A 40 6.62 8.33 3.09
CA ILE A 40 7.47 7.42 2.33
C ILE A 40 8.73 8.11 1.78
N THR A 41 9.73 7.32 1.41
CA THR A 41 10.93 7.80 0.72
C THR A 41 10.64 8.08 -0.76
N LYS A 42 11.52 8.86 -1.43
CA LYS A 42 11.42 9.09 -2.88
C LYS A 42 11.51 7.80 -3.69
N GLU A 43 12.32 6.84 -3.24
CA GLU A 43 12.45 5.54 -3.89
C GLU A 43 11.17 4.72 -3.80
N GLN A 44 10.57 4.64 -2.61
CA GLN A 44 9.25 4.03 -2.43
C GLN A 44 8.19 4.72 -3.31
N LEU A 45 8.22 6.05 -3.38
CA LEU A 45 7.31 6.79 -4.25
C LEU A 45 7.56 6.46 -5.73
N ARG A 46 8.81 6.28 -6.13
CA ARG A 46 9.18 5.88 -7.49
C ARG A 46 8.61 4.51 -7.83
N HIS A 47 8.71 3.51 -6.96
CA HIS A 47 8.11 2.18 -7.20
C HIS A 47 6.60 2.27 -7.34
N PHE A 48 5.93 3.02 -6.45
CA PHE A 48 4.48 3.21 -6.53
C PHE A 48 4.06 3.90 -7.83
N VAL A 49 4.75 4.99 -8.22
CA VAL A 49 4.46 5.68 -9.47
C VAL A 49 4.76 4.78 -10.67
N ARG A 50 5.88 4.04 -10.70
CA ARG A 50 6.18 3.09 -11.78
C ARG A 50 5.07 2.06 -11.95
N TYR A 51 4.54 1.53 -10.85
CA TYR A 51 3.39 0.62 -10.91
C TYR A 51 2.20 1.27 -11.62
N LEU A 52 1.88 2.53 -11.34
CA LEU A 52 0.78 3.24 -12.02
C LEU A 52 1.02 3.44 -13.54
N TYR A 53 2.27 3.41 -14.00
CA TYR A 53 2.59 3.48 -15.44
C TYR A 53 2.53 2.13 -16.13
N PHE A 54 3.00 1.09 -15.46
CA PHE A 54 3.34 -0.18 -16.12
C PHE A 54 2.52 -1.37 -15.62
N GLY A 55 1.80 -1.24 -14.51
CA GLY A 55 1.06 -2.33 -13.87
C GLY A 55 1.95 -3.39 -13.19
N GLU A 56 3.27 -3.17 -13.17
CA GLU A 56 4.26 -4.12 -12.66
C GLU A 56 4.92 -3.58 -11.40
N LEU A 57 5.01 -4.43 -10.38
CA LEU A 57 5.71 -4.11 -9.15
C LEU A 57 7.14 -4.63 -9.22
N ASP A 58 8.06 -3.70 -9.03
CA ASP A 58 9.51 -3.91 -8.96
C ASP A 58 9.87 -4.90 -7.82
N ASP A 59 10.84 -5.78 -8.06
CA ASP A 59 11.16 -6.88 -7.14
C ASP A 59 11.82 -6.39 -5.86
N GLU A 60 12.53 -5.26 -5.94
CA GLU A 60 13.16 -4.58 -4.81
C GLU A 60 12.15 -3.73 -4.00
N ALA A 61 10.90 -3.62 -4.45
CA ALA A 61 9.90 -2.81 -3.77
C ALA A 61 9.51 -3.39 -2.40
N ASP A 62 9.48 -2.52 -1.39
CA ASP A 62 8.92 -2.85 -0.08
C ASP A 62 7.40 -3.09 -0.19
N VAL A 63 7.02 -4.36 -0.23
CA VAL A 63 5.63 -4.82 -0.39
C VAL A 63 4.71 -4.25 0.70
N SER A 64 5.19 -4.10 1.93
CA SER A 64 4.39 -3.53 3.02
C SER A 64 4.09 -2.07 2.76
N LYS A 65 5.06 -1.30 2.27
CA LYS A 65 4.87 0.10 1.91
C LYS A 65 4.01 0.26 0.67
N MET A 66 4.17 -0.61 -0.33
CA MET A 66 3.33 -0.60 -1.53
C MET A 66 1.87 -0.91 -1.20
N LEU A 67 1.61 -1.85 -0.29
CA LEU A 67 0.26 -2.13 0.21
C LEU A 67 -0.37 -0.91 0.89
N GLN A 68 0.39 -0.23 1.76
CA GLN A 68 -0.09 0.97 2.47
C GLN A 68 -0.42 2.10 1.49
N MET A 69 0.42 2.32 0.48
CA MET A 69 0.19 3.31 -0.57
C MET A 69 -1.00 2.94 -1.45
N ALA A 70 -1.12 1.66 -1.83
CA ALA A 70 -2.22 1.17 -2.65
C ALA A 70 -3.58 1.36 -1.98
N ASP A 71 -3.68 1.07 -0.68
CA ASP A 71 -4.92 1.31 0.06
C ASP A 71 -5.19 2.81 0.25
N LYS A 72 -4.17 3.59 0.65
CA LYS A 72 -4.30 5.05 0.84
C LYS A 72 -4.75 5.79 -0.42
N TYR A 73 -4.23 5.39 -1.58
CA TYR A 73 -4.51 6.03 -2.87
C TYR A 73 -5.53 5.26 -3.71
N ASP A 74 -6.22 4.27 -3.13
CA ASP A 74 -7.29 3.53 -3.80
C ASP A 74 -6.86 2.93 -5.14
N VAL A 75 -5.92 1.98 -5.07
CA VAL A 75 -5.37 1.20 -6.18
C VAL A 75 -5.63 -0.29 -5.91
N PRO A 76 -6.85 -0.80 -6.17
CA PRO A 76 -7.29 -2.12 -5.71
C PRO A 76 -6.43 -3.29 -6.23
N GLU A 77 -5.95 -3.21 -7.47
CA GLU A 77 -5.11 -4.24 -8.08
C GLU A 77 -3.76 -4.39 -7.36
N LEU A 78 -3.16 -3.27 -6.94
CA LEU A 78 -1.94 -3.30 -6.14
C LEU A 78 -2.21 -3.77 -4.71
N VAL A 79 -3.37 -3.43 -4.13
CA VAL A 79 -3.79 -4.00 -2.83
C VAL A 79 -3.89 -5.52 -2.92
N ALA A 80 -4.50 -6.05 -3.99
CA ALA A 80 -4.61 -7.49 -4.22
C ALA A 80 -3.24 -8.17 -4.36
N LEU A 81 -2.36 -7.59 -5.17
CA LEU A 81 -1.01 -8.10 -5.39
C LEU A 81 -0.20 -8.12 -4.09
N CYS A 82 -0.10 -6.98 -3.40
CA CYS A 82 0.69 -6.87 -2.18
C CYS A 82 0.07 -7.64 -1.02
N GLY A 83 -1.26 -7.61 -0.86
CA GLY A 83 -1.97 -8.36 0.18
C GLY A 83 -1.72 -9.86 0.09
N LYS A 84 -1.79 -10.42 -1.12
CA LYS A 84 -1.45 -11.83 -1.37
C LYS A 84 0.00 -12.15 -0.98
N ARG A 85 0.97 -11.31 -1.38
CA ARG A 85 2.39 -11.48 -1.03
C ARG A 85 2.61 -11.41 0.49
N MET A 86 1.97 -10.47 1.18
CA MET A 86 2.07 -10.29 2.64
C MET A 86 1.51 -11.46 3.43
N VAL A 87 0.33 -11.95 3.06
CA VAL A 87 -0.28 -13.11 3.75
C VAL A 87 0.51 -14.39 3.47
N ALA A 88 1.05 -14.54 2.26
CA ALA A 88 1.89 -15.70 1.91
C ALA A 88 3.18 -15.74 2.73
N SER A 89 3.80 -14.58 2.98
CA SER A 89 5.09 -14.45 3.69
C SER A 89 4.99 -14.54 5.22
N MET A 90 3.79 -14.76 5.78
CA MET A 90 3.59 -14.81 7.23
C MET A 90 4.40 -15.93 7.89
N THR A 91 5.22 -15.54 8.85
CA THR A 91 6.01 -16.38 9.74
C THR A 91 5.86 -15.86 11.18
N PRO A 92 6.21 -16.65 12.21
CA PRO A 92 6.20 -16.17 13.60
C PRO A 92 7.03 -14.88 13.78
N GLY A 93 8.14 -14.74 13.06
CA GLY A 93 9.03 -13.58 13.17
C GLY A 93 8.52 -12.29 12.51
N ASN A 94 7.50 -12.34 11.65
CA ASN A 94 7.00 -11.14 10.95
C ASN A 94 5.47 -10.95 11.03
N VAL A 95 4.75 -11.86 11.71
CA VAL A 95 3.28 -11.85 11.75
C VAL A 95 2.71 -10.52 12.27
N LYS A 96 3.33 -9.90 13.27
CA LYS A 96 2.92 -8.59 13.80
C LYS A 96 3.12 -7.49 12.77
N ASP A 97 4.20 -7.53 11.98
CA ASP A 97 4.47 -6.57 10.92
C ASP A 97 3.46 -6.71 9.77
N VAL A 98 3.14 -7.95 9.39
CA VAL A 98 2.11 -8.25 8.38
C VAL A 98 0.76 -7.69 8.81
N LEU A 99 0.34 -7.93 10.07
CA LEU A 99 -0.91 -7.38 10.60
C LEU A 99 -0.92 -5.85 10.62
N ARG A 100 0.22 -5.22 10.98
CA ARG A 100 0.36 -3.76 10.92
C ARG A 100 0.26 -3.21 9.50
N ALA A 101 0.77 -3.94 8.51
CA ALA A 101 0.67 -3.56 7.10
C ALA A 101 -0.75 -3.71 6.54
N LEU A 102 -1.49 -4.72 6.99
CA LEU A 102 -2.89 -4.95 6.61
C LEU A 102 -3.88 -3.97 7.26
N ARG A 103 -3.43 -3.13 8.20
CA ARG A 103 -4.29 -2.12 8.83
C ARG A 103 -4.80 -1.14 7.79
N LYS A 104 -6.12 -1.07 7.67
CA LYS A 104 -6.84 -0.17 6.77
C LYS A 104 -6.53 1.31 7.01
N ARG A 105 -6.29 2.02 5.92
CA ARG A 105 -5.95 3.45 5.80
C ARG A 105 -6.88 4.15 4.82
N GLY A 106 -7.30 3.46 3.78
CA GLY A 106 -8.24 3.91 2.76
C GLY A 106 -9.54 3.12 2.79
N ALA A 107 -10.26 3.14 1.68
CA ALA A 107 -11.56 2.49 1.54
C ALA A 107 -11.47 1.12 0.84
N SER A 108 -10.26 0.58 0.61
CA SER A 108 -10.11 -0.64 -0.19
C SER A 108 -10.80 -1.83 0.47
N VAL A 109 -11.75 -2.43 -0.24
CA VAL A 109 -12.47 -3.64 0.19
C VAL A 109 -11.56 -4.87 0.11
N ALA A 110 -10.63 -4.89 -0.84
CA ALA A 110 -9.68 -5.99 -1.00
C ALA A 110 -8.81 -6.19 0.26
N LEU A 111 -8.51 -5.11 0.99
CA LEU A 111 -7.71 -5.20 2.21
C LEU A 111 -8.45 -5.92 3.36
N ASP A 112 -9.77 -5.78 3.42
CA ASP A 112 -10.60 -6.46 4.42
C ASP A 112 -10.53 -7.98 4.20
N GLU A 113 -10.54 -8.42 2.93
CA GLU A 113 -10.38 -9.84 2.57
C GLU A 113 -9.03 -10.39 3.07
N PHE A 114 -7.92 -9.71 2.79
CA PHE A 114 -6.60 -10.19 3.24
C PHE A 114 -6.45 -10.17 4.75
N THR A 115 -7.09 -9.23 5.43
CA THR A 115 -7.14 -9.19 6.90
C THR A 115 -7.83 -10.44 7.45
N GLU A 116 -8.95 -10.85 6.86
CA GLU A 116 -9.64 -12.08 7.25
C GLU A 116 -8.84 -13.34 6.92
N ILE A 117 -8.16 -13.40 5.76
CA ILE A 117 -7.28 -14.53 5.43
C ILE A 117 -6.13 -14.63 6.45
N ALA A 118 -5.51 -13.51 6.82
CA ALA A 118 -4.44 -13.48 7.81
C ALA A 118 -4.92 -14.00 9.17
N LYS A 119 -6.10 -13.55 9.64
CA LYS A 119 -6.71 -14.04 10.89
C LYS A 119 -6.95 -15.54 10.86
N ARG A 120 -7.52 -16.07 9.78
CA ARG A 120 -7.74 -17.52 9.61
C ARG A 120 -6.43 -18.30 9.67
N ARG A 121 -5.37 -17.81 9.03
CA ARG A 121 -4.05 -18.45 9.05
C ARG A 121 -3.41 -18.42 10.44
N ILE A 122 -3.56 -17.33 11.19
CA ILE A 122 -3.10 -17.23 12.59
C ILE A 122 -3.84 -18.26 13.46
N HIS A 123 -5.16 -18.32 13.37
CA HIS A 123 -5.98 -19.25 14.15
C HIS A 123 -5.67 -20.73 13.82
N ALA A 124 -5.34 -21.03 12.57
CA ALA A 124 -5.01 -22.39 12.13
C ALA A 124 -3.57 -22.83 12.46
N SER A 125 -2.72 -21.93 12.97
CA SER A 125 -1.30 -22.20 13.19
C SER A 125 -0.88 -21.77 14.60
N PRO A 126 -0.68 -22.72 15.54
CA PRO A 126 -0.24 -22.41 16.91
C PRO A 126 0.97 -21.49 16.96
N ALA A 127 2.00 -21.77 16.15
CA ALA A 127 3.21 -20.94 16.10
C ALA A 127 2.96 -19.48 15.66
N LEU A 128 1.94 -19.22 14.84
CA LEU A 128 1.58 -17.86 14.45
C LEU A 128 0.70 -17.20 15.52
N PHE A 129 -0.18 -17.98 16.15
CA PHE A 129 -1.01 -17.52 17.25
C PHE A 129 -0.16 -17.07 18.44
N ASP A 130 0.73 -17.96 18.90
CA ASP A 130 1.63 -17.70 20.04
C ASP A 130 2.47 -16.44 19.78
N ALA A 131 3.04 -16.32 18.58
CA ALA A 131 3.83 -15.15 18.19
C ALA A 131 3.04 -13.84 18.15
N VAL A 132 1.71 -13.86 17.97
CA VAL A 132 0.87 -12.66 18.05
C VAL A 132 0.52 -12.32 19.50
N THR A 133 0.34 -13.34 20.35
CA THR A 133 -0.05 -13.18 21.76
C THR A 133 1.11 -12.92 22.71
N ASP A 134 2.33 -13.30 22.33
CA ASP A 134 3.52 -13.01 23.11
C ASP A 134 3.71 -11.50 23.22
N VAL A 135 3.56 -10.98 24.44
CA VAL A 135 3.84 -9.60 24.80
C VAL A 135 5.34 -9.49 25.06
N GLU A 136 6.07 -8.96 24.10
CA GLU A 136 7.38 -8.34 24.36
C GLU A 136 7.19 -6.96 24.99
#